data_AF-A0A352RCL7-F1
#
_entry.id   AF-A0A352RCL7-F1
#
_cell.length_a   1.000
_cell.length_b   1.000
_cell.length_c   1.000
_cell.angle_alpha   90.00
_cell.angle_beta   90.00
_cell.angle_gamma   90.00
#
_symmetry.space_group_name_H-M   'P 1'
#
loop_
_entity.id
_entity.type
_entity.pdbx_description
1 polymer ?
#
loop_
_entity_poly.entity_id
_entity_poly.type
_entity_poly.pdbx_seq_one_letter_code
_entity_poly.pdbx_strand_id
1 'polypeptide(L)'
;MENEKYLNDITEIKNLMNKSSRFISLSGLSGILAGVYALVGAWMAYKTIYFDTSTMGAYRDLIISEAAVIRLLIIATSVLVLSIVTGIVLSISKARKSHENVWNSASKRLVINFMIPLATGGFFIIFLIEKNMLGLVAPLTLIFYGLACVNASKYTLGDVRYLGITMIALGLLSTWFLGYGLLFWALGFGGCHILYGSLMYFKYERK
;
A
#
# COMPACT_ATOMS: atom_id res chain seq x y z
N MET A 1 -39.22 -25.75 -9.35
CA MET A 1 -38.32 -25.92 -10.49
C MET A 1 -38.11 -24.63 -11.28
N GLU A 2 -39.16 -23.96 -11.78
CA GLU A 2 -38.98 -22.74 -12.60
C GLU A 2 -38.45 -21.53 -11.79
N ASN A 3 -38.96 -21.32 -10.57
CA ASN A 3 -38.44 -20.29 -9.65
C ASN A 3 -36.97 -20.50 -9.24
N GLU A 4 -36.52 -21.75 -9.07
CA GLU A 4 -35.11 -22.05 -8.76
C GLU A 4 -34.20 -21.73 -9.95
N LYS A 5 -34.68 -21.97 -11.18
CA LYS A 5 -33.97 -21.61 -12.41
C LYS A 5 -33.82 -20.09 -12.54
N TYR A 6 -34.90 -19.33 -12.31
CA TYR A 6 -34.83 -17.86 -12.27
C TYR A 6 -33.85 -17.32 -11.22
N LEU A 7 -33.83 -17.92 -10.02
CA LEU A 7 -32.88 -17.53 -8.96
C LEU A 7 -31.42 -17.84 -9.35
N ASN A 8 -31.20 -18.98 -10.01
CA ASN A 8 -29.89 -19.36 -10.53
C ASN A 8 -29.43 -18.42 -11.64
N ASP A 9 -30.30 -18.09 -12.60
CA ASP A 9 -30.00 -17.16 -13.70
C ASP A 9 -29.67 -15.75 -13.16
N ILE A 10 -30.43 -15.24 -12.18
CA ILE A 10 -30.13 -13.96 -11.51
C ILE A 10 -28.77 -14.01 -10.81
N THR A 11 -28.44 -15.14 -10.18
CA THR A 11 -27.15 -15.34 -9.51
C THR A 11 -26.00 -15.36 -10.52
N GLU A 12 -26.19 -16.01 -11.66
CA GLU A 12 -25.22 -16.06 -12.75
C GLU A 12 -25.00 -14.68 -13.38
N ILE A 13 -26.06 -13.92 -13.65
CA ILE A 13 -25.99 -12.54 -14.15
C ILE A 13 -25.21 -11.65 -13.15
N LYS A 14 -25.52 -11.75 -11.85
CA LYS A 14 -24.79 -11.01 -10.81
C LYS A 14 -23.30 -11.39 -10.76
N ASN A 15 -22.98 -12.68 -10.92
CA ASN A 15 -21.61 -13.16 -10.95
C ASN A 15 -20.84 -12.64 -12.18
N LEU A 16 -21.47 -12.65 -13.36
CA LEU A 16 -20.92 -12.08 -14.59
C LEU A 16 -20.70 -10.57 -14.46
N MET A 17 -21.66 -9.83 -13.90
CA MET A 17 -21.52 -8.39 -13.61
C MET A 17 -20.40 -8.08 -12.62
N ASN A 18 -20.25 -8.89 -11.57
CA ASN A 18 -19.17 -8.69 -10.59
C ASN A 18 -17.79 -8.95 -11.21
N LYS A 19 -17.66 -9.97 -12.07
CA LYS A 19 -16.42 -10.28 -12.78
C LYS A 19 -16.05 -9.22 -13.83
N SER A 20 -17.03 -8.64 -14.51
CA SER A 20 -16.78 -7.61 -15.53
C SER A 20 -16.48 -6.22 -14.94
N SER A 21 -16.88 -5.97 -13.69
CA SER A 21 -16.73 -4.66 -13.04
C SER A 21 -15.53 -4.54 -12.09
N ARG A 22 -14.95 -5.66 -11.62
CA ARG A 22 -13.86 -5.66 -10.63
C ARG A 22 -12.63 -6.44 -11.08
N PHE A 23 -11.46 -5.96 -10.69
CA PHE A 23 -10.19 -6.64 -10.84
C PHE A 23 -10.06 -7.74 -9.77
N ILE A 24 -9.94 -9.00 -10.20
CA ILE A 24 -9.92 -10.20 -9.33
C ILE A 24 -8.50 -10.69 -9.07
N SER A 25 -7.56 -10.33 -9.94
CA SER A 25 -6.24 -10.93 -10.02
C SER A 25 -5.16 -10.22 -9.17
N LEU A 26 -5.54 -9.51 -8.11
CA LEU A 26 -4.55 -9.00 -7.15
C LEU A 26 -3.94 -10.18 -6.38
N SER A 27 -2.62 -10.23 -6.20
CA SER A 27 -1.95 -11.36 -5.50
C SER A 27 -1.73 -11.10 -4.00
N GLY A 28 -2.16 -12.01 -3.13
CA GLY A 28 -2.01 -11.89 -1.67
C GLY A 28 -0.54 -11.95 -1.23
N LEU A 29 0.23 -12.82 -1.89
CA LEU A 29 1.69 -12.90 -1.73
C LEU A 29 2.38 -11.56 -2.00
N SER A 30 1.85 -10.73 -2.90
CA SER A 30 2.42 -9.41 -3.17
C SER A 30 2.30 -8.47 -1.96
N GLY A 31 1.20 -8.55 -1.21
CA GLY A 31 1.02 -7.78 0.02
C GLY A 31 1.98 -8.23 1.12
N ILE A 32 2.19 -9.55 1.26
CA ILE A 32 3.16 -10.10 2.21
C ILE A 32 4.57 -9.60 1.90
N LEU A 33 5.00 -9.73 0.64
CA LEU A 33 6.33 -9.31 0.22
C LEU A 33 6.53 -7.80 0.35
N ALA A 34 5.55 -6.98 -0.06
CA ALA A 34 5.60 -5.53 0.15
C ALA A 34 5.78 -5.18 1.64
N GLY A 35 5.09 -5.88 2.53
CA GLY A 35 5.24 -5.68 3.96
C GLY A 35 6.60 -6.12 4.51
N VAL A 36 7.16 -7.23 4.02
CA VAL A 36 8.53 -7.66 4.36
C VAL A 36 9.55 -6.61 3.89
N TYR A 37 9.43 -6.12 2.65
CA TYR A 37 10.32 -5.08 2.13
C TYR A 37 10.23 -3.81 2.96
N ALA A 38 9.02 -3.40 3.37
CA ALA A 38 8.81 -2.24 4.22
C ALA A 38 9.45 -2.41 5.62
N LEU A 39 9.36 -3.59 6.24
CA LEU A 39 10.02 -3.85 7.53
C LEU A 39 11.55 -3.83 7.41
N VAL A 40 12.10 -4.45 6.37
CA VAL A 40 13.56 -4.41 6.11
C VAL A 40 14.01 -2.97 5.85
N GLY A 41 13.27 -2.22 5.03
CA GLY A 41 13.53 -0.81 4.76
C GLY A 41 13.44 0.05 6.02
N ALA A 42 12.44 -0.18 6.87
CA ALA A 42 12.30 0.54 8.14
C ALA A 42 13.48 0.25 9.09
N TRP A 43 13.96 -1.00 9.15
CA TRP A 43 15.15 -1.34 9.92
C TRP A 43 16.43 -0.69 9.36
N MET A 44 16.60 -0.64 8.03
CA MET A 44 17.73 0.06 7.40
C MET A 44 17.67 1.57 7.64
N ALA A 45 16.48 2.17 7.57
CA ALA A 45 16.26 3.58 7.86
C ALA A 45 16.53 3.89 9.33
N TYR A 46 16.11 3.01 10.26
CA TYR A 46 16.44 3.11 11.68
C TYR A 46 17.96 3.14 11.87
N LYS A 47 18.69 2.22 11.22
CA LYS A 47 20.16 2.22 11.31
C LYS A 47 20.78 3.52 10.81
N THR A 48 20.26 4.05 9.70
CA THR A 48 20.74 5.31 9.12
C THR A 48 20.48 6.51 10.07
N ILE A 49 19.33 6.56 10.72
CA ILE A 49 18.94 7.67 11.61
C ILE A 49 19.64 7.62 12.99
N TYR A 50 19.98 6.43 13.48
CA TYR A 50 20.49 6.28 14.86
C TYR A 50 21.99 5.97 14.94
N PHE A 51 22.59 5.41 13.89
CA PHE A 51 24.01 5.02 13.91
C PHE A 51 24.89 5.86 12.99
N ASP A 52 24.36 6.38 11.87
CA ASP A 52 25.14 7.23 10.94
C ASP A 52 25.08 8.74 11.30
N THR A 53 24.07 9.17 12.06
CA THR A 53 23.90 10.55 12.57
C THR A 53 24.34 10.64 14.04
N SER A 54 25.62 10.36 14.28
CA SER A 54 26.24 10.51 15.59
C SER A 54 26.57 11.98 15.89
N THR A 55 25.56 12.77 16.26
CA THR A 55 25.75 13.98 17.06
C THR A 55 24.85 13.89 18.28
N MET A 56 25.45 13.89 19.47
CA MET A 56 24.81 13.75 20.77
C MET A 56 23.86 14.92 21.09
N GLY A 57 22.68 14.94 20.48
CA GLY A 57 21.60 15.86 20.80
C GLY A 57 20.30 15.08 21.09
N ALA A 58 19.51 15.56 22.05
CA ALA A 58 18.18 15.04 22.30
C ALA A 58 17.36 15.04 20.98
N TYR A 59 16.46 14.06 20.86
CA TYR A 59 15.59 13.75 19.71
C TYR A 59 15.06 14.93 18.86
N ARG A 60 14.98 16.14 19.43
CA ARG A 60 14.44 17.35 18.81
C ARG A 60 15.41 18.05 17.82
N ASP A 61 16.71 17.80 17.89
CA ASP A 61 17.73 18.50 17.07
C ASP A 61 18.64 17.54 16.29
N LEU A 62 18.07 16.46 15.73
CA LEU A 62 18.81 15.60 14.79
C LEU A 62 19.10 16.40 13.51
N ILE A 63 20.33 16.90 13.38
CA ILE A 63 20.87 17.41 12.12
C ILE A 63 21.14 16.18 11.23
N ILE A 64 20.15 15.83 10.42
CA ILE A 64 20.30 14.75 9.44
C ILE A 64 21.25 15.24 8.36
N SER A 65 22.40 14.57 8.20
CA SER A 65 23.35 14.91 7.14
C SER A 65 22.73 14.69 5.76
N GLU A 66 23.14 15.48 4.76
CA GLU A 66 22.69 15.29 3.36
C GLU A 66 22.91 13.84 2.89
N ALA A 67 24.02 13.22 3.31
CA ALA A 67 24.32 11.82 3.03
C ALA A 67 23.27 10.86 3.62
N ALA A 68 22.80 11.10 4.85
CA ALA A 68 21.75 10.31 5.48
C ALA A 68 20.40 10.50 4.75
N VAL A 69 20.06 11.72 4.32
CA VAL A 69 18.85 11.97 3.52
C VAL A 69 18.89 11.20 2.20
N ILE A 70 20.02 11.24 1.47
CA ILE A 70 20.19 10.51 0.21
C ILE A 70 20.04 9.00 0.45
N ARG A 71 20.65 8.45 1.51
CA ARG A 71 20.50 7.03 1.88
C ARG A 71 19.04 6.66 2.17
N LEU A 72 18.32 7.48 2.93
CA LEU A 72 16.91 7.27 3.23
C LEU A 72 16.05 7.28 1.97
N LEU A 73 16.31 8.21 1.04
CA LEU A 73 15.64 8.24 -0.27
C LEU A 73 15.90 6.97 -1.08
N ILE A 74 17.16 6.52 -1.14
CA ILE A 74 17.51 5.26 -1.84
C ILE A 74 16.76 4.07 -1.22
N ILE A 75 16.69 3.97 0.11
CA ILE A 75 15.96 2.91 0.81
C ILE A 75 14.47 2.97 0.43
N ALA A 76 13.85 4.15 0.55
CA ALA A 76 12.43 4.33 0.26
C ALA A 76 12.09 4.00 -1.20
N THR A 77 12.89 4.49 -2.15
CA THR A 77 12.72 4.19 -3.58
C THR A 77 12.93 2.70 -3.86
N SER A 78 13.90 2.05 -3.22
CA SER A 78 14.14 0.61 -3.40
C SER A 78 12.96 -0.22 -2.92
N VAL A 79 12.41 0.08 -1.73
CA VAL A 79 11.22 -0.59 -1.19
C VAL A 79 10.02 -0.40 -2.12
N LEU A 80 9.82 0.83 -2.62
CA LEU A 80 8.73 1.14 -3.53
C LEU A 80 8.85 0.36 -4.85
N VAL A 81 10.01 0.38 -5.50
CA VAL A 81 10.26 -0.32 -6.77
C VAL A 81 10.08 -1.83 -6.59
N LEU A 82 10.67 -2.42 -5.55
CA LEU A 82 10.53 -3.86 -5.28
C LEU A 82 9.07 -4.25 -5.04
N SER A 83 8.32 -3.44 -4.30
CA SER A 83 6.89 -3.68 -4.02
C SER A 83 6.04 -3.61 -5.28
N ILE A 84 6.25 -2.58 -6.12
CA ILE A 84 5.52 -2.41 -7.39
C ILE A 84 5.83 -3.55 -8.36
N VAL A 85 7.12 -3.84 -8.58
CA VAL A 85 7.55 -4.90 -9.51
C VAL A 85 6.99 -6.25 -9.08
N THR A 86 7.12 -6.59 -7.79
CA THR A 86 6.60 -7.83 -7.24
C THR A 86 5.08 -7.92 -7.37
N GLY A 87 4.37 -6.82 -7.06
CA GLY A 87 2.91 -6.72 -7.22
C GLY A 87 2.46 -6.99 -8.65
N ILE A 88 3.09 -6.32 -9.63
CA ILE A 88 2.75 -6.49 -11.05
C ILE A 88 3.04 -7.93 -11.50
N VAL A 89 4.23 -8.46 -11.22
CA VAL A 89 4.65 -9.79 -11.68
C VAL A 89 3.76 -10.89 -11.11
N LEU A 90 3.44 -10.84 -9.82
CA LEU A 90 2.59 -11.84 -9.18
C LEU A 90 1.13 -11.72 -9.62
N SER A 91 0.61 -10.50 -9.79
CA SER A 91 -0.73 -10.30 -10.33
C SER A 91 -0.87 -10.78 -11.78
N ILE A 92 0.13 -10.55 -12.63
CA ILE A 92 0.15 -11.10 -13.99
C ILE A 92 0.17 -12.63 -13.95
N SER A 93 1.02 -13.20 -13.10
CA SER A 93 1.13 -14.66 -12.94
C SER A 93 -0.19 -15.28 -12.47
N LYS A 94 -0.89 -14.63 -11.55
CA LYS A 94 -2.22 -15.06 -11.07
C LYS A 94 -3.28 -14.98 -12.16
N ALA A 95 -3.36 -13.86 -12.87
CA ALA A 95 -4.33 -13.69 -13.95
C ALA A 95 -4.15 -14.72 -15.08
N ARG A 96 -2.90 -15.05 -15.43
CA ARG A 96 -2.59 -16.11 -16.40
C ARG A 96 -3.11 -17.48 -15.96
N LYS A 97 -2.96 -17.83 -14.68
CA LYS A 97 -3.50 -19.08 -14.11
C LYS A 97 -5.03 -19.12 -14.11
N SER A 98 -5.68 -17.95 -14.07
CA SER A 98 -7.14 -17.82 -14.08
C SER A 98 -7.72 -17.51 -15.47
N HIS A 99 -6.91 -17.52 -16.54
CA HIS A 99 -7.30 -17.13 -17.89
C HIS A 99 -7.96 -15.75 -17.98
N GLU A 100 -7.60 -14.82 -17.09
CA GLU A 100 -8.10 -13.45 -17.07
C GLU A 100 -7.12 -12.50 -17.74
N ASN A 101 -7.63 -11.49 -18.45
CA ASN A 101 -6.81 -10.38 -18.94
C ASN A 101 -6.55 -9.39 -17.79
N VAL A 102 -5.27 -9.21 -17.44
CA VAL A 102 -4.81 -8.28 -16.39
C VAL A 102 -5.17 -6.83 -16.71
N TRP A 103 -5.15 -6.46 -17.99
CA TRP A 103 -5.31 -5.08 -18.45
C TRP A 103 -6.68 -4.84 -19.09
N ASN A 104 -7.72 -4.88 -18.27
CA ASN A 104 -9.10 -4.66 -18.65
C ASN A 104 -9.66 -3.32 -18.12
N SER A 105 -10.93 -3.01 -18.42
CA SER A 105 -11.59 -1.78 -17.99
C SER A 105 -11.63 -1.60 -16.47
N ALA A 106 -11.78 -2.68 -15.69
CA ALA A 106 -11.73 -2.64 -14.23
C ALA A 106 -10.32 -2.30 -13.72
N SER A 107 -9.28 -2.92 -14.26
CA SER A 107 -7.88 -2.63 -13.89
C SER A 107 -7.48 -1.18 -14.19
N LYS A 108 -7.91 -0.62 -15.33
CA LYS A 108 -7.66 0.79 -15.68
C LYS A 108 -8.34 1.73 -14.68
N ARG A 109 -9.61 1.46 -14.34
CA ARG A 109 -10.34 2.23 -13.33
C ARG A 109 -9.68 2.14 -11.96
N LEU A 110 -9.24 0.95 -11.57
CA LEU A 110 -8.49 0.72 -10.32
C LEU A 110 -7.23 1.59 -10.29
N VAL A 111 -6.37 1.51 -11.32
CA VAL A 111 -5.11 2.26 -11.38
C VAL A 111 -5.37 3.76 -11.36
N ILE A 112 -6.30 4.28 -12.16
CA ILE A 112 -6.61 5.72 -12.17
C ILE A 112 -7.10 6.19 -10.80
N ASN A 113 -8.03 5.46 -10.18
CA ASN A 113 -8.58 5.85 -8.88
C ASN A 113 -7.58 5.68 -7.73
N PHE A 114 -6.62 4.75 -7.85
CA PHE A 114 -5.50 4.63 -6.93
C PHE A 114 -4.50 5.79 -7.11
N MET A 115 -4.18 6.14 -8.36
CA MET A 115 -3.17 7.15 -8.68
C MET A 115 -3.62 8.57 -8.34
N ILE A 116 -4.91 8.90 -8.39
CA ILE A 116 -5.37 10.27 -8.10
C ILE A 116 -4.97 10.71 -6.66
N PRO A 117 -5.34 9.99 -5.58
CA PRO A 117 -4.89 10.38 -4.24
C PRO A 117 -3.39 10.19 -4.04
N LEU A 118 -2.80 9.13 -4.62
CA LEU A 118 -1.38 8.83 -4.44
C LEU A 118 -0.48 9.91 -5.05
N ALA A 119 -0.76 10.34 -6.29
CA ALA A 119 0.01 11.38 -6.98
C ALA A 119 -0.17 12.74 -6.32
N THR A 120 -1.41 13.08 -5.92
CA THR A 120 -1.70 14.31 -5.17
C THR A 120 -0.92 14.35 -3.86
N GLY A 121 -0.96 13.25 -3.09
CA GLY A 121 -0.22 13.11 -1.85
C GLY A 121 1.29 13.13 -2.05
N GLY A 122 1.80 12.42 -3.05
CA GLY A 122 3.22 12.38 -3.39
C GLY A 122 3.76 13.77 -3.72
N PHE A 123 3.05 14.53 -4.57
CA PHE A 123 3.39 15.92 -4.86
C PHE A 123 3.39 16.78 -3.58
N PHE A 124 2.34 16.68 -2.77
CA PHE A 124 2.23 17.44 -1.52
C PHE A 124 3.35 17.10 -0.52
N ILE A 125 3.75 15.84 -0.43
CA ILE A 125 4.83 15.38 0.45
C ILE A 125 6.19 15.91 -0.03
N ILE A 126 6.45 15.91 -1.34
CA ILE A 126 7.66 16.52 -1.91
C ILE A 126 7.72 18.01 -1.56
N PHE A 127 6.60 18.73 -1.69
CA PHE A 127 6.51 20.13 -1.28
C PHE A 127 6.79 20.31 0.22
N LEU A 128 6.28 19.43 1.10
CA LEU A 128 6.58 19.51 2.54
C LEU A 128 8.05 19.25 2.86
N ILE A 129 8.71 18.35 2.13
CA ILE A 129 10.15 18.12 2.25
C ILE A 129 10.90 19.39 1.85
N GLU A 130 10.53 20.03 0.73
CA GLU A 130 11.11 21.31 0.28
C GLU A 130 10.94 22.42 1.33
N LYS A 131 9.81 22.43 2.05
CA LYS A 131 9.55 23.38 3.16
C LYS A 131 10.10 22.95 4.52
N ASN A 132 10.93 21.91 4.58
CA ASN A 132 11.52 21.37 5.81
C ASN A 132 10.48 20.91 6.87
N MET A 133 9.26 20.59 6.45
CA MET A 133 8.18 20.11 7.31
C MET A 133 8.19 18.58 7.42
N LEU A 134 9.34 18.00 7.78
CA LEU A 134 9.59 16.55 7.71
C LEU A 134 8.70 15.72 8.65
N GLY A 135 8.27 16.29 9.79
CA GLY A 135 7.42 15.59 10.75
C GLY A 135 6.09 15.11 10.17
N LEU A 136 5.57 15.78 9.14
CA LEU A 136 4.30 15.42 8.50
C LEU A 136 4.43 14.41 7.35
N VAL A 137 5.66 14.07 6.93
CA VAL A 137 5.89 13.16 5.79
C VAL A 137 5.33 11.77 6.07
N ALA A 138 5.62 11.21 7.25
CA ALA A 138 5.15 9.88 7.64
C ALA A 138 3.62 9.77 7.80
N PRO A 139 2.94 10.66 8.55
CA PRO A 139 1.48 10.59 8.67
C PRO A 139 0.79 10.81 7.31
N LEU A 140 1.26 11.75 6.49
CA LEU A 140 0.61 12.05 5.21
C LEU A 140 0.83 10.98 4.16
N THR A 141 2.00 10.32 4.11
CA THR A 141 2.19 9.13 3.25
C THR A 141 1.18 8.04 3.58
N LEU A 142 0.96 7.75 4.88
CA LEU A 142 -0.05 6.77 5.32
C LEU A 142 -1.47 7.17 4.94
N ILE A 143 -1.83 8.45 5.15
CA ILE A 143 -3.17 8.97 4.83
C ILE A 143 -3.44 8.92 3.33
N PHE A 144 -2.56 9.48 2.50
CA PHE A 144 -2.78 9.52 1.05
C PHE A 144 -2.73 8.14 0.41
N TYR A 145 -1.86 7.25 0.90
CA TYR A 145 -1.88 5.84 0.48
C TYR A 145 -3.20 5.15 0.90
N GLY A 146 -3.65 5.38 2.13
CA GLY A 146 -4.90 4.82 2.61
C GLY A 146 -6.11 5.32 1.80
N LEU A 147 -6.14 6.61 1.46
CA LEU A 147 -7.14 7.19 0.56
C LEU A 147 -7.07 6.59 -0.85
N ALA A 148 -5.87 6.36 -1.39
CA ALA A 148 -5.68 5.67 -2.66
C ALA A 148 -6.29 4.26 -2.62
N CYS A 149 -6.02 3.50 -1.57
CA CYS A 149 -6.62 2.18 -1.35
C CYS A 149 -8.14 2.23 -1.24
N VAL A 150 -8.70 3.15 -0.45
CA VAL A 150 -10.16 3.30 -0.32
C VAL A 150 -10.80 3.66 -1.66
N ASN A 151 -10.21 4.57 -2.42
CA ASN A 151 -10.75 4.99 -3.71
C ASN A 151 -10.67 3.86 -4.76
N ALA A 152 -9.56 3.12 -4.79
CA ALA A 152 -9.37 1.98 -5.68
C ALA A 152 -10.24 0.77 -5.30
N SER A 153 -10.62 0.63 -4.02
CA SER A 153 -11.32 -0.55 -3.49
C SER A 153 -12.64 -0.88 -4.18
N LYS A 154 -13.29 0.11 -4.81
CA LYS A 154 -14.54 -0.09 -5.58
C LYS A 154 -14.34 -0.98 -6.83
N TYR A 155 -13.11 -1.02 -7.35
CA TYR A 155 -12.76 -1.67 -8.61
C TYR A 155 -11.92 -2.93 -8.42
N THR A 156 -11.73 -3.40 -7.19
CA THR A 156 -11.02 -4.64 -6.88
C THR A 156 -11.85 -5.53 -5.97
N LEU A 157 -11.62 -6.84 -6.03
CA LEU A 157 -12.09 -7.75 -5.00
C LEU A 157 -11.13 -7.76 -3.81
N GLY A 158 -11.66 -8.21 -2.67
CA GLY A 158 -10.92 -8.34 -1.43
C GLY A 158 -11.06 -7.15 -0.50
N ASP A 159 -10.33 -7.24 0.61
CA ASP A 159 -10.50 -6.39 1.78
C ASP A 159 -9.60 -5.12 1.72
N VAL A 160 -9.27 -4.65 0.50
CA VAL A 160 -8.42 -3.46 0.24
C VAL A 160 -8.99 -2.21 0.89
N ARG A 161 -10.31 -2.09 0.94
CA ARG A 161 -10.99 -0.98 1.62
C ARG A 161 -10.61 -0.92 3.10
N TYR A 162 -10.58 -2.07 3.77
CA TYR A 162 -10.24 -2.15 5.19
C TYR A 162 -8.78 -1.83 5.43
N LEU A 163 -7.86 -2.33 4.59
CA LEU A 163 -6.46 -1.89 4.62
C LEU A 163 -6.34 -0.37 4.48
N GLY A 164 -7.04 0.22 3.50
CA GLY A 164 -7.03 1.68 3.31
C GLY A 164 -7.54 2.46 4.52
N ILE A 165 -8.64 2.01 5.14
CA ILE A 165 -9.18 2.64 6.37
C ILE A 165 -8.18 2.50 7.52
N THR A 166 -7.54 1.35 7.71
CA THR A 166 -6.51 1.14 8.73
C THR A 166 -5.32 2.08 8.51
N MET A 167 -4.87 2.26 7.28
CA MET A 167 -3.77 3.19 6.94
C MET A 167 -4.15 4.65 7.22
N ILE A 168 -5.39 5.06 6.91
CA ILE A 168 -5.88 6.41 7.24
C ILE A 168 -5.89 6.59 8.76
N ALA A 169 -6.43 5.63 9.52
CA ALA A 169 -6.49 5.71 10.97
C ALA A 169 -5.10 5.79 11.61
N LEU A 170 -4.16 4.95 11.14
CA LEU A 170 -2.76 4.99 11.59
C LEU A 170 -2.07 6.30 11.23
N GLY A 171 -2.31 6.83 10.03
CA GLY A 171 -1.73 8.09 9.59
C GLY A 171 -2.27 9.29 10.38
N LEU A 172 -3.58 9.33 10.64
CA LEU A 172 -4.18 10.32 11.54
C LEU A 172 -3.61 10.20 12.95
N LEU A 173 -3.52 8.98 13.50
CA LEU A 173 -2.92 8.75 14.82
C LEU A 173 -1.46 9.24 14.87
N SER A 174 -0.70 8.97 13.81
CA SER A 174 0.69 9.41 13.69
C SER A 174 0.87 10.93 13.71
N THR A 175 -0.16 11.73 13.42
CA THR A 175 -0.07 13.21 13.50
C THR A 175 0.13 13.72 14.93
N TRP A 176 -0.37 13.01 15.94
CA TRP A 176 -0.11 13.33 17.35
C TRP A 176 1.28 12.89 17.83
N PHE A 177 1.97 12.04 17.06
CA PHE A 177 3.22 11.39 17.42
C PHE A 177 4.27 11.55 16.31
N LEU A 178 4.52 12.80 15.88
CA LEU A 178 5.42 13.11 14.75
C LEU A 178 6.82 12.49 14.89
N GLY A 179 7.28 12.26 16.13
CA GLY A 179 8.57 11.62 16.40
C GLY A 179 8.62 10.09 16.19
N TYR A 180 7.49 9.46 15.93
CA TYR A 180 7.39 8.01 15.79
C TYR A 180 7.07 7.59 14.35
N GLY A 181 7.28 8.49 13.36
CA GLY A 181 6.92 8.25 11.97
C GLY A 181 7.43 6.92 11.39
N LEU A 182 8.67 6.54 11.71
CA LEU A 182 9.25 5.27 11.26
C LEU A 182 8.53 4.05 11.84
N LEU A 183 8.09 4.12 13.10
CA LEU A 183 7.29 3.07 13.74
C LEU A 183 5.92 2.94 13.05
N PHE A 184 5.26 4.06 12.77
CA PHE A 184 3.96 4.05 12.06
C PHE A 184 4.10 3.53 10.63
N TRP A 185 5.19 3.81 9.92
CA TRP A 185 5.51 3.19 8.64
C TRP A 185 5.73 1.68 8.75
N ALA A 186 6.53 1.22 9.71
CA ALA A 186 6.75 -0.20 9.93
C ALA A 186 5.43 -0.93 10.27
N LEU A 187 4.55 -0.33 11.07
CA LEU A 187 3.24 -0.88 11.38
C LEU A 187 2.32 -0.88 10.15
N GLY A 188 2.17 0.25 9.46
CA GLY A 188 1.25 0.39 8.33
C GLY A 188 1.73 -0.30 7.06
N PHE A 189 2.88 0.10 6.53
CA PHE A 189 3.44 -0.48 5.30
C PHE A 189 4.02 -1.88 5.51
N GLY A 190 4.46 -2.21 6.73
CA GLY A 190 4.93 -3.55 7.08
C GLY A 190 3.83 -4.46 7.61
N GLY A 191 3.53 -4.31 8.90
CA GLY A 191 2.61 -5.20 9.63
C GLY A 191 1.22 -5.33 9.00
N CYS A 192 0.55 -4.21 8.69
CA CYS A 192 -0.79 -4.25 8.11
C CYS A 192 -0.79 -4.86 6.69
N HIS A 193 0.26 -4.66 5.89
CA HIS A 193 0.37 -5.27 4.57
C HIS A 193 0.63 -6.78 4.64
N ILE A 194 1.45 -7.25 5.59
CA ILE A 194 1.63 -8.68 5.84
C ILE A 194 0.32 -9.31 6.27
N LEU A 195 -0.40 -8.69 7.21
CA LEU A 195 -1.69 -9.18 7.68
C LEU A 195 -2.71 -9.24 6.54
N TYR A 196 -2.86 -8.13 5.80
CA TYR A 196 -3.76 -8.05 4.65
C TYR A 196 -3.40 -9.10 3.58
N GLY A 197 -2.12 -9.18 3.19
CA GLY A 197 -1.64 -10.12 2.19
C GLY A 197 -1.88 -11.57 2.60
N SER A 198 -1.66 -11.89 3.88
CA SER A 198 -1.94 -13.20 4.46
C SER A 198 -3.43 -13.54 4.41
N LEU A 199 -4.31 -12.62 4.84
CA LEU A 199 -5.76 -12.81 4.76
C LEU A 199 -6.21 -13.04 3.32
N MET A 200 -5.67 -12.26 2.37
CA MET A 200 -6.03 -12.39 0.96
C MET A 200 -5.52 -13.70 0.36
N TYR A 201 -4.31 -14.12 0.70
CA TYR A 201 -3.74 -15.40 0.31
C TYR A 201 -4.59 -16.57 0.82
N PHE A 202 -4.90 -16.62 2.11
CA PHE A 202 -5.65 -17.72 2.69
C PHE A 202 -7.11 -17.77 2.26
N LYS A 203 -7.74 -16.61 2.02
CA LYS A 203 -9.17 -16.54 1.67
C LYS A 203 -9.44 -16.77 0.18
N TYR A 204 -8.50 -16.38 -0.70
CA TYR A 204 -8.75 -16.36 -2.15
C TYR A 204 -7.72 -17.12 -3.00
N GLU A 205 -6.57 -17.51 -2.47
CA GLU A 205 -5.49 -18.14 -3.26
C GLU A 205 -5.13 -19.54 -2.81
N ARG A 206 -5.11 -19.79 -1.50
CA ARG A 206 -4.88 -21.12 -0.96
C ARG A 206 -6.13 -21.97 -1.22
N LYS A 207 -5.99 -22.89 -2.18
CA LYS A 207 -6.83 -24.08 -2.29
C LYS A 207 -6.27 -25.17 -1.38
#